data_AF-A0A349TC25-F1
#
_entry.id   AF-A0A349TC25-F1
#
_cell.length_a   1.000
_cell.length_b   1.000
_cell.length_c   1.000
_cell.angle_alpha   90.00
_cell.angle_beta   90.00
_cell.angle_gamma   90.00
#
_symmetry.space_group_name_H-M   'P 1'
#
loop_
_entity.id
_entity.type
_entity.pdbx_description
1 polymer ?
#
loop_
_entity_poly.entity_id
_entity_poly.type
_entity_poly.pdbx_seq_one_letter_code
_entity_poly.pdbx_strand_id
1 'polypeptide(L)'
;TDLSASDETVEGLEQAGETARSQAAATRESLNERLESLPADSPLRKEVEADIDNLEAAEEVLSTAESVAFKGEDGLAGSITNHGTGIKWLDEGIINKWRENPSLMLYKMQNNAYKFSWLLIPLSVPFVWLMFAWRRRFKAYDHAIFVTYSLAFMSMLFIVLSVLAAFRIGDGWVFLALVVIPPLHIYKQLRGTYELSRFSALWRLFILSGFILTVILLFLQILFLLGAF
;
A
#
# COMPACT_ATOMS: atom_id res chain seq x y z
N THR A 1 0.14 34.69 -0.12
CA THR A 1 0.47 34.30 1.26
C THR A 1 -0.79 33.74 1.86
N ASP A 2 -1.00 32.43 1.67
CA ASP A 2 -2.15 31.72 2.20
C ASP A 2 -1.59 30.66 3.16
N LEU A 3 -1.46 31.05 4.43
CA LEU A 3 -0.94 30.23 5.53
C LEU A 3 -2.02 29.29 6.10
N SER A 4 -3.26 29.39 5.62
CA SER A 4 -4.43 28.66 6.15
C SER A 4 -4.51 27.23 5.63
N ALA A 5 -4.19 26.99 4.35
CA ALA A 5 -4.30 25.67 3.73
C ALA A 5 -3.18 24.69 4.13
N SER A 6 -2.03 25.24 4.56
CA SER A 6 -0.92 24.44 5.10
C SER A 6 -1.22 23.89 6.49
N ASP A 7 -1.92 24.66 7.33
CA ASP A 7 -2.34 24.18 8.66
C ASP A 7 -3.39 23.07 8.52
N GLU A 8 -4.39 23.20 7.65
CA GLU A 8 -5.47 22.20 7.52
C GLU A 8 -5.01 20.81 7.02
N THR A 9 -3.91 20.74 6.25
CA THR A 9 -3.35 19.47 5.73
C THR A 9 -2.47 18.77 6.76
N VAL A 10 -1.68 19.54 7.51
CA VAL A 10 -0.92 19.06 8.66
C VAL A 10 -1.90 18.60 9.75
N GLU A 11 -2.92 19.42 10.07
CA GLU A 11 -4.01 19.09 10.99
C GLU A 11 -4.79 17.85 10.55
N GLY A 12 -5.01 17.63 9.26
CA GLY A 12 -5.72 16.43 8.78
C GLY A 12 -4.92 15.13 8.90
N LEU A 13 -3.60 15.20 8.67
CA LEU A 13 -2.71 14.06 8.88
C LEU A 13 -2.48 13.81 10.38
N GLU A 14 -2.44 14.89 11.18
CA GLU A 14 -2.38 14.82 12.65
C GLU A 14 -3.68 14.21 13.20
N GLN A 15 -4.85 14.64 12.75
CA GLN A 15 -6.15 14.05 13.10
C GLN A 15 -6.26 12.58 12.68
N ALA A 16 -5.74 12.20 11.51
CA ALA A 16 -5.72 10.81 11.08
C ALA A 16 -4.78 9.95 11.97
N GLY A 17 -3.62 10.50 12.35
CA GLY A 17 -2.71 9.88 13.31
C GLY A 17 -3.31 9.75 14.71
N GLU A 18 -3.97 10.80 15.20
CA GLU A 18 -4.69 10.80 16.48
C GLU A 18 -5.86 9.81 16.49
N THR A 19 -6.62 9.72 15.39
CA THR A 19 -7.72 8.75 15.26
C THR A 19 -7.20 7.32 15.24
N ALA A 20 -6.11 7.06 14.52
CA ALA A 20 -5.45 5.76 14.51
C ALA A 20 -4.91 5.38 15.90
N ARG A 21 -4.32 6.33 16.64
CA ARG A 21 -3.87 6.12 18.04
C ARG A 21 -5.04 5.87 18.99
N SER A 22 -6.13 6.61 18.85
CA SER A 22 -7.33 6.43 19.67
C SER A 22 -7.95 5.05 19.47
N GLN A 23 -8.03 4.58 18.21
CA GLN A 23 -8.50 3.22 17.90
C GLN A 23 -7.54 2.14 18.39
N ALA A 24 -6.23 2.34 18.25
CA ALA A 24 -5.22 1.41 18.75
C ALA A 24 -5.26 1.32 20.28
N ALA A 25 -5.35 2.45 20.98
CA ALA A 25 -5.49 2.50 22.44
C ALA A 25 -6.78 1.82 22.94
N ALA A 26 -7.92 2.08 22.30
CA ALA A 26 -9.19 1.42 22.64
C ALA A 26 -9.13 -0.10 22.40
N THR A 27 -8.46 -0.53 21.33
CA THR A 27 -8.25 -1.95 21.03
C THR A 27 -7.35 -2.59 22.07
N ARG A 28 -6.26 -1.92 22.46
CA ARG A 28 -5.33 -2.38 23.51
C ARG A 28 -6.00 -2.52 24.86
N GLU A 29 -6.83 -1.56 25.24
CA GLU A 29 -7.61 -1.60 26.49
C GLU A 29 -8.55 -2.80 26.49
N SER A 30 -9.29 -3.02 25.41
CA SER A 30 -10.19 -4.18 25.29
C SER A 30 -9.45 -5.54 25.33
N LEU A 31 -8.23 -5.60 24.80
CA LEU A 31 -7.39 -6.80 24.85
C LEU A 31 -6.81 -7.02 26.25
N ASN A 32 -6.40 -5.97 26.95
CA ASN A 32 -5.93 -6.05 28.33
C ASN A 32 -7.04 -6.48 29.30
N GLU A 33 -8.25 -5.95 29.18
CA GLU A 33 -9.40 -6.40 29.97
C GLU A 33 -9.69 -7.89 29.73
N ARG A 34 -9.60 -8.32 28.47
CA ARG A 34 -9.77 -9.71 28.10
C ARG A 34 -8.64 -10.58 28.65
N LEU A 35 -7.41 -10.08 28.70
CA LEU A 35 -6.25 -10.76 29.29
C LEU A 35 -6.41 -10.97 30.81
N GLU A 36 -6.91 -9.96 31.52
CA GLU A 36 -7.13 -10.01 32.97
C GLU A 36 -8.25 -10.97 33.36
N SER A 37 -9.27 -11.12 32.51
CA SER A 37 -10.37 -12.06 32.74
C SER A 37 -10.01 -13.54 32.47
N LEU A 38 -8.84 -13.82 31.89
CA LEU A 38 -8.43 -15.16 31.49
C LEU A 38 -7.56 -15.87 32.55
N PRO A 39 -7.78 -17.18 32.80
CA PRO A 39 -6.94 -17.96 33.71
C PRO A 39 -5.48 -18.01 33.24
N ALA A 40 -4.55 -18.01 34.20
CA ALA A 40 -3.11 -17.89 33.93
C ALA A 40 -2.51 -18.98 33.02
N ASP A 41 -3.14 -20.16 32.98
CA ASP A 41 -2.70 -21.36 32.23
C ASP A 41 -3.52 -21.61 30.95
N SER A 42 -4.38 -20.67 30.56
CA SER A 42 -5.24 -20.81 29.38
C SER A 42 -4.45 -20.57 28.09
N PRO A 43 -4.57 -21.44 27.06
CA PRO A 43 -3.99 -21.16 25.74
C PRO A 43 -4.54 -19.88 25.10
N LEU A 44 -5.76 -19.47 25.48
CA LEU A 44 -6.36 -18.20 25.06
C LEU A 44 -5.63 -16.98 25.65
N ARG A 45 -4.96 -17.12 26.79
CA ARG A 45 -4.18 -16.03 27.40
C ARG A 45 -2.97 -15.67 26.55
N LYS A 46 -2.25 -16.69 26.08
CA LYS A 46 -1.10 -16.54 25.18
C LYS A 46 -1.49 -15.95 23.83
N GLU A 47 -2.72 -16.21 23.39
CA GLU A 47 -3.29 -15.62 22.16
C GLU A 47 -3.54 -14.12 22.33
N VAL A 48 -4.14 -13.71 23.44
CA VAL A 48 -4.38 -12.30 23.73
C VAL A 48 -3.07 -11.53 23.96
N GLU A 49 -2.06 -12.15 24.61
CA GLU A 49 -0.72 -11.56 24.75
C GLU A 49 -0.07 -11.31 23.38
N ALA A 50 -0.15 -12.26 22.44
CA ALA A 50 0.38 -12.09 21.10
C ALA A 50 -0.36 -11.00 20.29
N ASP A 51 -1.68 -10.90 20.44
CA ASP A 51 -2.48 -9.84 19.82
C ASP A 51 -2.08 -8.45 20.35
N ILE A 52 -1.71 -8.34 21.63
CA ILE A 52 -1.17 -7.12 22.25
C ILE A 52 0.22 -6.79 21.68
N ASP A 53 1.13 -7.77 21.60
CA ASP A 53 2.49 -7.56 21.07
C ASP A 53 2.47 -7.09 19.60
N ASN A 54 1.58 -7.68 18.78
CA ASN A 54 1.40 -7.28 17.39
C ASN A 54 0.86 -5.85 17.25
N LEU A 55 -0.07 -5.47 18.14
CA LEU A 55 -0.63 -4.12 18.17
C LEU A 55 0.44 -3.09 18.57
N GLU A 56 1.29 -3.41 19.55
CA GLU A 56 2.42 -2.56 19.95
C GLU A 56 3.43 -2.37 18.81
N ALA A 57 3.76 -3.43 18.07
CA ALA A 57 4.64 -3.33 16.89
C ALA A 57 4.03 -2.45 15.78
N ALA A 58 2.71 -2.52 15.58
CA ALA A 58 2.00 -1.67 14.63
C ALA A 58 2.00 -0.20 15.08
N GLU A 59 1.84 0.07 16.37
CA GLU A 59 1.95 1.41 16.96
C GLU A 59 3.36 1.99 16.79
N GLU A 60 4.41 1.18 16.93
CA GLU A 60 5.82 1.58 16.71
C GLU A 60 6.10 1.96 15.25
N VAL A 61 5.60 1.17 14.30
CA VAL A 61 5.71 1.47 12.86
C VAL A 61 4.96 2.75 12.52
N LEU A 62 3.77 2.96 13.09
CA LEU A 62 2.97 4.17 12.91
C LEU A 62 3.68 5.40 13.49
N SER A 63 4.23 5.29 14.71
CA SER A 63 5.05 6.32 15.35
C SER A 63 6.29 6.69 14.53
N THR A 64 6.95 5.68 13.95
CA THR A 64 8.11 5.88 13.08
C THR A 64 7.71 6.58 11.79
N ALA A 65 6.63 6.14 11.12
CA ALA A 65 6.09 6.76 9.92
C ALA A 65 5.69 8.22 10.17
N GLU A 66 5.11 8.52 11.33
CA GLU A 66 4.76 9.87 11.76
C GLU A 66 6.01 10.72 12.02
N SER A 67 7.02 10.18 12.70
CA SER A 67 8.28 10.89 12.89
C SER A 67 8.98 11.23 11.56
N VAL A 68 8.87 10.35 10.56
CA VAL A 68 9.39 10.58 9.21
C VAL A 68 8.53 11.58 8.44
N ALA A 69 7.21 11.58 8.67
CA ALA A 69 6.28 12.50 8.03
C ALA A 69 6.37 13.93 8.60
N PHE A 70 6.53 14.09 9.92
CA PHE A 70 6.35 15.35 10.64
C PHE A 70 7.61 15.92 11.32
N LYS A 71 8.68 15.13 11.50
CA LYS A 71 9.87 15.57 12.24
C LYS A 71 10.97 16.05 11.28
N GLY A 72 10.94 17.34 10.95
CA GLY A 72 12.00 18.07 10.24
C GLY A 72 11.46 19.13 9.28
N GLU A 73 12.18 20.24 9.13
CA GLU A 73 11.93 21.25 8.06
C GLU A 73 12.00 20.62 6.64
N ASP A 74 12.55 19.40 6.53
CA ASP A 74 12.74 18.62 5.31
C ASP A 74 11.85 17.35 5.24
N GLY A 75 10.91 17.17 6.19
CA GLY A 75 10.03 15.98 6.26
C GLY A 75 9.04 15.92 5.11
N LEU A 76 8.44 14.74 4.85
CA LEU A 76 7.45 14.55 3.77
C LEU A 76 6.30 15.57 3.84
N ALA A 77 5.80 15.90 5.04
CA ALA A 77 4.80 16.96 5.21
C ALA A 77 5.36 18.36 4.92
N GLY A 78 6.59 18.69 5.37
CA GLY A 78 7.28 19.95 5.05
C GLY A 78 7.59 20.11 3.55
N SER A 79 7.83 19.01 2.85
CA SER A 79 8.01 18.99 1.40
C SER A 79 6.67 19.08 0.63
N ILE A 80 5.55 18.73 1.26
CA ILE A 80 4.19 18.85 0.69
C ILE A 80 3.61 20.25 0.95
N THR A 81 3.85 20.85 2.12
CA THR A 81 3.34 22.19 2.49
C THR A 81 3.89 23.32 1.62
N ASN A 82 5.07 23.14 1.03
CA ASN A 82 5.60 24.14 0.11
C ASN A 82 4.82 24.17 -1.22
N HIS A 83 4.11 23.09 -1.59
CA HIS A 83 3.40 22.99 -2.87
C HIS A 83 1.99 22.40 -2.67
N GLY A 84 1.08 23.19 -2.09
CA GLY A 84 -0.33 23.04 -2.44
C GLY A 84 -0.44 23.05 -3.98
N THR A 85 -1.23 22.15 -4.57
CA THR A 85 -1.26 22.03 -6.04
C THR A 85 -1.63 23.35 -6.75
N GLY A 86 -2.23 24.30 -6.01
CA GLY A 86 -2.57 25.65 -6.47
C GLY A 86 -3.88 25.69 -7.27
N ILE A 87 -4.68 24.62 -7.19
CA ILE A 87 -5.76 24.34 -8.12
C ILE A 87 -7.08 24.13 -7.34
N LYS A 88 -7.92 25.18 -7.30
CA LYS A 88 -9.18 25.25 -6.51
C LYS A 88 -10.15 24.07 -6.72
N TRP A 89 -10.22 23.51 -7.93
CA TRP A 89 -11.14 22.38 -8.20
C TRP A 89 -10.68 21.07 -7.56
N LEU A 90 -9.39 20.96 -7.23
CA LEU A 90 -8.82 19.80 -6.55
C LEU A 90 -9.14 19.83 -5.05
N ASP A 91 -9.00 21.01 -4.44
CA ASP A 91 -9.17 21.17 -3.00
C ASP A 91 -10.66 21.10 -2.59
N GLU A 92 -11.55 21.82 -3.30
CA GLU A 92 -12.99 21.81 -2.99
C GLU A 92 -13.71 20.52 -3.39
N GLY A 93 -13.29 19.88 -4.49
CA GLY A 93 -14.01 18.74 -5.07
C GLY A 93 -13.55 17.37 -4.55
N ILE A 94 -12.27 17.23 -4.20
CA ILE A 94 -11.62 15.93 -3.99
C ILE A 94 -11.32 15.71 -2.51
N ILE A 95 -10.63 16.67 -1.89
CA ILE A 95 -10.15 16.56 -0.51
C ILE A 95 -11.33 16.56 0.47
N ASN A 96 -12.26 17.49 0.31
CA ASN A 96 -13.43 17.59 1.20
C ASN A 96 -14.34 16.36 1.11
N LYS A 97 -14.61 15.84 -0.09
CA LYS A 97 -15.44 14.62 -0.24
C LYS A 97 -14.78 13.36 0.33
N TRP A 98 -13.46 13.23 0.19
CA TRP A 98 -12.71 12.12 0.80
C TRP A 98 -12.75 12.18 2.33
N ARG A 99 -12.68 13.39 2.92
CA ARG A 99 -12.76 13.60 4.36
C ARG A 99 -14.17 13.34 4.92
N GLU A 100 -15.21 13.74 4.21
CA GLU A 100 -16.59 13.62 4.71
C GLU A 100 -17.12 12.18 4.71
N ASN A 101 -16.77 11.34 3.72
CA ASN A 101 -17.34 9.99 3.58
C ASN A 101 -16.35 8.95 3.01
N PRO A 102 -15.31 8.57 3.76
CA PRO A 102 -14.31 7.61 3.30
C PRO A 102 -14.90 6.21 3.02
N SER A 103 -15.92 5.79 3.76
CA SER A 103 -16.57 4.48 3.58
C SER A 103 -17.33 4.34 2.26
N LEU A 104 -18.01 5.40 1.81
CA LEU A 104 -18.71 5.44 0.52
C LEU A 104 -17.72 5.38 -0.66
N MET A 105 -16.53 5.96 -0.47
CA MET A 105 -15.47 6.02 -1.46
C MET A 105 -14.79 4.66 -1.60
N LEU A 106 -14.48 4.01 -0.47
CA LEU A 106 -14.02 2.61 -0.45
C LEU A 106 -15.05 1.67 -1.08
N TYR A 107 -16.34 1.88 -0.82
CA TYR A 107 -17.41 1.13 -1.45
C TYR A 107 -17.45 1.33 -2.98
N LYS A 108 -17.36 2.57 -3.47
CA LYS A 108 -17.23 2.87 -4.91
C LYS A 108 -15.98 2.23 -5.52
N MET A 109 -14.86 2.22 -4.79
CA MET A 109 -13.61 1.61 -5.22
C MET A 109 -13.72 0.09 -5.36
N GLN A 110 -14.32 -0.58 -4.36
CA GLN A 110 -14.51 -2.03 -4.37
C GLN A 110 -15.45 -2.46 -5.50
N ASN A 111 -16.56 -1.75 -5.70
CA ASN A 111 -17.55 -2.10 -6.72
C ASN A 111 -17.04 -1.87 -8.16
N ASN A 112 -15.96 -1.09 -8.34
CA ASN A 112 -15.34 -0.81 -9.64
C ASN A 112 -13.93 -1.43 -9.79
N ALA A 113 -13.55 -2.39 -8.92
CA ALA A 113 -12.24 -3.05 -8.94
C ALA A 113 -11.84 -3.61 -10.32
N TYR A 114 -12.81 -4.10 -11.11
CA TYR A 114 -12.55 -4.60 -12.46
C TYR A 114 -12.09 -3.49 -13.44
N LYS A 115 -12.68 -2.28 -13.34
CA LYS A 115 -12.29 -1.12 -14.16
C LYS A 115 -10.87 -0.67 -13.82
N PHE A 116 -10.52 -0.76 -12.54
CA PHE A 116 -9.19 -0.45 -12.05
C PHE A 116 -8.13 -1.46 -12.50
N SER A 117 -8.47 -2.75 -12.52
CA SER A 117 -7.60 -3.78 -13.08
C SER A 117 -7.36 -3.54 -14.57
N TRP A 118 -8.40 -3.16 -15.32
CA TRP A 118 -8.28 -2.81 -16.73
C TRP A 118 -7.50 -1.52 -16.97
N LEU A 119 -7.52 -0.54 -16.05
CA LEU A 119 -6.73 0.69 -16.12
C LEU A 119 -5.24 0.44 -15.80
N LEU A 120 -4.95 -0.47 -14.87
CA LEU A 120 -3.58 -0.77 -14.46
C LEU A 120 -2.76 -1.40 -15.60
N ILE A 121 -3.40 -2.17 -16.48
CA ILE A 121 -2.75 -2.81 -17.64
C ILE A 121 -2.17 -1.77 -18.62
N PRO A 122 -2.97 -0.88 -19.26
CA PRO A 122 -2.46 0.13 -20.19
C PRO A 122 -1.54 1.13 -19.49
N LEU A 123 -1.69 1.36 -18.19
CA LEU A 123 -0.79 2.21 -17.42
C LEU A 123 0.59 1.57 -17.25
N SER A 124 0.68 0.26 -17.00
CA SER A 124 1.94 -0.43 -16.70
C SER A 124 2.71 -0.91 -17.94
N VAL A 125 2.03 -1.29 -19.02
CA VAL A 125 2.63 -1.68 -20.30
C VAL A 125 3.72 -0.71 -20.80
N PRO A 126 3.53 0.62 -20.81
CA PRO A 126 4.57 1.55 -21.28
C PRO A 126 5.83 1.53 -20.41
N PHE A 127 5.72 1.27 -19.10
CA PHE A 127 6.89 1.18 -18.21
C PHE A 127 7.69 -0.11 -18.45
N VAL A 128 7.00 -1.24 -18.62
CA VAL A 128 7.67 -2.50 -18.99
C VAL A 128 8.30 -2.37 -20.37
N TRP A 129 7.60 -1.73 -21.31
CA TRP A 129 8.12 -1.44 -22.64
C TRP A 129 9.36 -0.55 -22.57
N LEU A 130 9.37 0.51 -21.76
CA LEU A 130 10.52 1.40 -21.58
C LEU A 130 11.76 0.62 -21.11
N MET A 131 11.59 -0.35 -20.20
CA MET A 131 12.68 -1.22 -19.76
C MET A 131 13.28 -2.09 -20.89
N PHE A 132 12.47 -2.43 -21.89
CA PHE A 132 12.87 -3.25 -23.05
C PHE A 132 12.94 -2.47 -24.36
N ALA A 133 12.84 -1.14 -24.35
CA ALA A 133 12.75 -0.31 -25.55
C ALA A 133 13.96 -0.48 -26.49
N TRP A 134 15.11 -0.87 -25.95
CA TRP A 134 16.33 -1.15 -26.70
C TRP A 134 16.39 -2.56 -27.33
N ARG A 135 15.49 -3.48 -26.94
CA ARG A 135 15.45 -4.88 -27.40
C ARG A 135 14.19 -5.11 -28.21
N ARG A 136 14.23 -4.76 -29.51
CA ARG A 136 13.13 -4.89 -30.49
C ARG A 136 12.58 -6.31 -30.71
N ARG A 137 13.11 -7.33 -30.01
CA ARG A 137 12.60 -8.70 -30.06
C ARG A 137 11.24 -8.84 -29.36
N PHE A 138 10.94 -8.02 -28.36
CA PHE A 138 9.72 -8.11 -27.56
C PHE A 138 8.68 -7.10 -28.03
N LYS A 139 7.43 -7.55 -28.19
CA LYS A 139 6.31 -6.72 -28.65
C LYS A 139 5.51 -6.20 -27.46
N ALA A 140 4.76 -5.12 -27.67
CA ALA A 140 3.83 -4.57 -26.66
C ALA A 140 2.85 -5.61 -26.12
N TYR A 141 2.44 -6.57 -26.96
CA TYR A 141 1.60 -7.71 -26.57
C TYR A 141 2.25 -8.59 -25.50
N ASP A 142 3.54 -8.90 -25.64
CA ASP A 142 4.28 -9.73 -24.66
C ASP A 142 4.37 -9.03 -23.30
N HIS A 143 4.49 -7.69 -23.29
CA HIS A 143 4.49 -6.89 -22.08
C HIS A 143 3.11 -6.83 -21.43
N ALA A 144 2.03 -6.70 -22.22
CA ALA A 144 0.67 -6.74 -21.70
C ALA A 144 0.35 -8.09 -21.04
N ILE A 145 0.74 -9.20 -21.67
CA ILE A 145 0.61 -10.53 -21.10
C ILE A 145 1.43 -10.66 -19.80
N PHE A 146 2.67 -10.17 -19.80
CA PHE A 146 3.50 -10.20 -18.60
C PHE A 146 2.80 -9.52 -17.42
N VAL A 147 2.28 -8.31 -17.63
CA VAL A 147 1.55 -7.55 -16.62
C VAL A 147 0.31 -8.29 -16.13
N THR A 148 -0.51 -8.83 -17.04
CA THR A 148 -1.76 -9.50 -16.65
C THR A 148 -1.50 -10.76 -15.83
N TYR A 149 -0.48 -11.55 -16.18
CA TYR A 149 -0.06 -12.68 -15.36
C TYR A 149 0.44 -12.24 -13.98
N SER A 150 1.21 -11.15 -13.90
CA SER A 150 1.68 -10.62 -12.61
C SER A 150 0.52 -10.19 -11.73
N LEU A 151 -0.50 -9.53 -12.29
CA LEU A 151 -1.69 -9.13 -11.55
C LEU A 151 -2.48 -10.32 -11.03
N ALA A 152 -2.71 -11.33 -11.89
CA ALA A 152 -3.40 -12.54 -11.48
C ALA A 152 -2.66 -13.27 -10.35
N PHE A 153 -1.32 -13.37 -10.45
CA PHE A 153 -0.51 -13.98 -9.40
C PHE A 153 -0.59 -13.21 -8.08
N MET A 154 -0.46 -11.88 -8.11
CA MET A 154 -0.54 -11.06 -6.89
C MET A 154 -1.92 -11.14 -6.23
N SER A 155 -3.00 -11.12 -7.01
CA SER A 155 -4.35 -11.33 -6.51
C SER A 155 -4.52 -12.71 -5.88
N MET A 156 -4.01 -13.75 -6.53
CA MET A 156 -4.06 -15.12 -6.01
C MET A 156 -3.24 -15.26 -4.73
N LEU A 157 -2.02 -14.70 -4.70
CA LEU A 157 -1.17 -14.66 -3.52
C LEU A 157 -1.88 -13.97 -2.36
N PHE A 158 -2.49 -12.82 -2.61
CA PHE A 158 -3.22 -12.08 -1.58
C PHE A 158 -4.40 -12.90 -1.04
N ILE A 159 -5.20 -13.54 -1.89
CA ILE A 159 -6.30 -14.42 -1.47
C ILE A 159 -5.78 -15.59 -0.62
N VAL A 160 -4.73 -16.28 -1.07
CA VAL A 160 -4.12 -17.40 -0.34
C VAL A 160 -3.62 -16.93 1.03
N LEU A 161 -2.88 -15.83 1.09
CA LEU A 161 -2.38 -15.28 2.34
C LEU A 161 -3.50 -14.81 3.27
N SER A 162 -4.58 -14.26 2.73
CA SER A 162 -5.76 -13.83 3.50
C SER A 162 -6.47 -15.02 4.15
N VAL A 163 -6.59 -16.13 3.41
CA VAL A 163 -7.12 -17.39 3.94
C VAL A 163 -6.18 -17.98 4.99
N LEU A 164 -4.86 -17.98 4.76
CA LEU A 164 -3.87 -18.47 5.73
C LEU A 164 -3.87 -17.64 7.03
N ALA A 165 -3.99 -16.33 6.92
CA ALA A 165 -4.11 -15.42 8.05
C ALA A 165 -5.37 -15.71 8.88
N ALA A 166 -6.49 -16.05 8.23
CA ALA A 166 -7.71 -16.46 8.94
C ALA A 166 -7.53 -17.75 9.77
N PHE A 167 -6.55 -18.60 9.43
CA PHE A 167 -6.17 -19.77 10.22
C PHE A 167 -5.11 -19.49 11.30
N ARG A 168 -4.75 -18.20 11.53
CA ARG A 168 -3.71 -17.76 12.48
C ARG A 168 -2.39 -18.52 12.34
N ILE A 169 -2.02 -18.87 11.11
CA ILE A 169 -0.68 -19.39 10.81
C ILE A 169 0.27 -18.21 10.99
N GLY A 170 0.96 -18.19 12.14
CA GLY A 170 1.74 -17.09 12.73
C GLY A 170 2.06 -15.91 11.80
N ASP A 171 1.62 -14.71 12.20
CA ASP A 171 1.62 -13.49 11.40
C ASP A 171 2.98 -13.14 10.78
N GLY A 172 4.08 -13.52 11.44
CA GLY A 172 5.43 -13.38 10.90
C GLY A 172 5.66 -14.15 9.60
N TRP A 173 5.04 -15.32 9.41
CA TRP A 173 5.13 -16.10 8.17
C TRP A 173 4.33 -15.49 7.04
N VAL A 174 3.17 -14.91 7.33
CA VAL A 174 2.35 -14.19 6.35
C VAL A 174 3.09 -12.95 5.87
N PHE A 175 3.65 -12.16 6.79
CA PHE A 175 4.46 -10.99 6.46
C PHE A 175 5.70 -11.39 5.65
N LEU A 176 6.45 -12.40 6.09
CA LEU A 176 7.63 -12.89 5.37
C LEU A 176 7.27 -13.34 3.95
N ALA A 177 6.16 -14.07 3.80
CA ALA A 177 5.66 -14.51 2.50
C ALA A 177 5.32 -13.31 1.60
N LEU A 178 4.67 -12.27 2.14
CA LEU A 178 4.31 -11.07 1.39
C LEU A 178 5.53 -10.26 0.93
N VAL A 179 6.62 -10.25 1.71
CA VAL A 179 7.85 -9.53 1.35
C VAL A 179 8.73 -10.33 0.39
N VAL A 180 8.80 -11.65 0.56
CA VAL A 180 9.75 -12.52 -0.16
C VAL A 180 9.18 -13.07 -1.46
N ILE A 181 7.89 -13.44 -1.50
CA ILE A 181 7.30 -14.09 -2.67
C ILE A 181 7.21 -13.14 -3.88
N PRO A 182 6.79 -11.87 -3.76
CA PRO A 182 6.66 -11.00 -4.93
C PRO A 182 7.99 -10.74 -5.66
N PRO A 183 9.11 -10.39 -4.99
CA PRO A 183 10.40 -10.24 -5.68
C PRO A 183 10.86 -11.54 -6.34
N LEU A 184 10.66 -12.69 -5.70
CA LEU A 184 11.01 -13.99 -6.27
C LEU A 184 10.16 -14.33 -7.50
N HIS A 185 8.86 -14.05 -7.43
CA HIS A 185 7.93 -14.22 -8.55
C HIS A 185 8.36 -13.35 -9.74
N ILE A 186 8.56 -12.06 -9.52
CA ILE A 186 8.97 -11.12 -10.57
C ILE A 186 10.30 -11.55 -11.18
N TYR A 187 11.29 -11.94 -10.37
CA TYR A 187 12.58 -12.43 -10.87
C TYR A 187 12.44 -13.67 -11.77
N LYS A 188 11.67 -14.67 -11.31
CA LYS A 188 11.44 -15.91 -12.07
C LYS A 188 10.68 -15.63 -13.36
N GLN A 189 9.64 -14.81 -13.29
CA GLN A 189 8.82 -14.44 -14.44
C GLN A 189 9.64 -13.65 -15.45
N LEU A 190 10.40 -12.63 -15.02
CA LEU A 190 11.23 -11.82 -15.90
C LEU A 190 12.30 -12.66 -16.60
N ARG A 191 12.94 -13.57 -15.87
CA ARG A 191 13.94 -14.48 -16.43
C ARG A 191 13.33 -15.45 -17.43
N GLY A 192 12.19 -16.05 -17.09
CA GLY A 192 11.51 -17.04 -17.93
C GLY A 192 10.92 -16.44 -19.19
N THR A 193 10.16 -15.34 -19.06
CA THR A 193 9.47 -14.68 -20.18
C THR A 193 10.45 -14.06 -21.18
N TYR A 194 11.56 -13.50 -20.71
CA TYR A 194 12.50 -12.76 -21.55
C TYR A 194 13.83 -13.50 -21.79
N GLU A 195 13.92 -14.78 -21.40
CA GLU A 195 15.10 -15.66 -21.57
C GLU A 195 16.42 -14.99 -21.12
N LEU A 196 16.38 -14.26 -19.99
CA LEU A 196 17.50 -13.43 -19.54
C LEU A 196 18.56 -14.23 -18.78
N SER A 197 19.81 -13.75 -18.83
CA SER A 197 20.87 -14.22 -17.93
C SER A 197 20.59 -13.80 -16.48
N ARG A 198 21.14 -14.54 -15.50
CA ARG A 198 20.91 -14.27 -14.06
C ARG A 198 21.25 -12.83 -13.67
N PHE A 199 22.39 -12.33 -14.14
CA PHE A 199 22.85 -10.97 -13.85
C PHE A 199 21.95 -9.90 -14.52
N SER A 200 21.55 -10.11 -15.78
CA SER A 200 20.63 -9.19 -16.45
C SER A 200 19.24 -9.19 -15.82
N ALA A 201 18.78 -10.31 -15.29
CA ALA A 201 17.49 -10.41 -14.63
C ALA A 201 17.49 -9.67 -13.28
N LEU A 202 18.58 -9.75 -12.51
CA LEU A 202 18.70 -9.04 -11.23
C LEU A 202 18.68 -7.52 -11.39
N TRP A 203 19.47 -6.96 -12.30
CA TRP A 203 19.48 -5.51 -12.50
C TRP A 203 18.11 -4.99 -12.97
N ARG A 204 17.47 -5.72 -13.89
CA ARG A 204 16.14 -5.38 -14.39
C ARG A 204 15.05 -5.58 -13.34
N LEU A 205 15.22 -6.50 -12.39
CA LEU A 205 14.32 -6.64 -11.23
C LEU A 205 14.27 -5.34 -10.44
N PHE A 206 15.41 -4.74 -10.10
CA PHE A 206 15.44 -3.46 -9.36
C PHE A 206 14.76 -2.32 -10.12
N ILE A 207 15.03 -2.21 -11.43
CA ILE A 207 14.38 -1.20 -12.28
C ILE A 207 12.87 -1.43 -12.34
N LEU A 208 12.45 -2.68 -12.57
CA LEU A 208 11.03 -3.04 -12.66
C LEU A 208 10.32 -2.81 -11.32
N SER A 209 10.95 -3.11 -10.18
CA SER A 209 10.41 -2.79 -8.86
C SER A 209 10.18 -1.28 -8.71
N GLY A 210 11.12 -0.45 -9.15
CA GLY A 210 10.93 1.01 -9.18
C GLY A 210 9.74 1.43 -10.04
N PHE A 211 9.61 0.87 -11.24
CA PHE A 211 8.47 1.14 -12.13
C PHE A 211 7.14 0.66 -11.57
N ILE A 212 7.11 -0.48 -10.88
CA ILE A 212 5.91 -0.96 -10.19
C ILE A 212 5.49 0.07 -9.14
N LEU A 213 6.43 0.59 -8.33
CA LEU A 213 6.12 1.64 -7.37
C LEU A 213 5.59 2.91 -8.04
N THR A 214 6.24 3.38 -9.11
CA THR A 214 5.75 4.54 -9.87
C THR A 214 4.33 4.31 -10.42
N VAL A 215 4.06 3.14 -11.01
CA VAL A 215 2.74 2.79 -11.54
C VAL A 215 1.70 2.74 -10.42
N ILE A 216 2.03 2.18 -9.26
CA ILE A 216 1.15 2.15 -8.09
C ILE A 216 0.84 3.57 -7.63
N LEU A 217 1.85 4.44 -7.51
CA LEU A 217 1.65 5.83 -7.11
C LEU A 217 0.77 6.58 -8.12
N LEU A 218 1.02 6.44 -9.42
CA LEU A 218 0.18 7.03 -10.48
C LEU A 218 -1.24 6.49 -10.43
N PHE A 219 -1.39 5.18 -10.23
CA PHE A 219 -2.69 4.54 -10.10
C PHE A 219 -3.45 5.06 -8.88
N LEU A 220 -2.79 5.22 -7.72
CA LEU A 220 -3.38 5.82 -6.52
C LEU A 220 -3.76 7.28 -6.73
N GLN A 221 -2.93 8.07 -7.43
CA GLN A 221 -3.28 9.44 -7.81
C GLN A 221 -4.53 9.47 -8.69
N ILE A 222 -4.62 8.59 -9.71
CA ILE A 222 -5.82 8.49 -10.54
C ILE A 222 -7.02 8.06 -9.70
N LEU A 223 -6.85 7.13 -8.76
CA LEU A 223 -7.90 6.67 -7.85
C LEU A 223 -8.42 7.80 -6.97
N PHE A 224 -7.51 8.61 -6.43
CA PHE A 224 -7.81 9.78 -5.65
C PHE A 224 -8.60 10.80 -6.48
N LEU A 225 -8.14 11.08 -7.69
CA LEU A 225 -8.84 11.94 -8.65
C LEU A 225 -10.23 11.42 -9.03
N LEU A 226 -10.37 10.11 -9.27
CA LEU A 226 -11.62 9.51 -9.74
C LEU A 226 -12.64 9.33 -8.62
N GLY A 227 -12.17 9.02 -7.41
CA GLY A 227 -13.00 8.97 -6.22
C GLY A 227 -13.69 10.30 -5.94
N ALA A 228 -13.03 11.42 -6.28
CA ALA A 228 -13.62 12.76 -6.16
C ALA A 228 -14.94 12.99 -6.89
N PHE A 229 -15.21 12.21 -7.93
CA PHE A 229 -16.36 12.38 -8.82
C PHE A 229 -17.56 11.48 -8.43
#